data_AF-A0A196QEX0-F1
#
_entry.id   AF-A0A196QEX0-F1
#
_cell.length_a   1.000
_cell.length_b   1.000
_cell.length_c   1.000
_cell.angle_alpha   90.00
_cell.angle_beta   90.00
_cell.angle_gamma   90.00
#
_symmetry.space_group_name_H-M   'P 1'
#
loop_
_entity.id
_entity.type
_entity.pdbx_description
1 polymer ?
#
loop_
_entity_poly.entity_id
_entity_poly.type
_entity_poly.pdbx_seq_one_letter_code
_entity_poly.pdbx_strand_id
1 'polypeptide(L)'
;MLSAPFAHGENLDVLMSQVFPAAQATYIGYESVERQDIPASAAVDRKYLIVDFRLASNQMESEQLQASVHKVCMTLLKDRELIRQLSDSGYDMVSVAFDRRSQFDCL
;
A
#
# COMPACT_ATOMS: atom_id res chain seq x y z
N MET A 1 9.83 -10.34 22.48
CA MET A 1 10.43 -9.52 21.42
C MET A 1 10.65 -10.44 20.22
N LEU A 2 9.85 -10.30 19.16
CA LEU A 2 10.12 -10.95 17.88
C LEU A 2 9.91 -9.91 16.78
N SER A 3 10.96 -9.15 16.51
CA SER A 3 11.05 -8.35 15.29
C SER A 3 11.54 -9.27 14.18
N ALA A 4 10.59 -9.79 13.40
CA ALA A 4 10.86 -10.38 12.09
C ALA A 4 11.19 -9.26 11.08
N PRO A 5 11.91 -9.55 9.99
CA PRO A 5 13.01 -8.73 9.49
C PRO A 5 12.55 -7.41 8.84
N PHE A 6 13.22 -6.34 9.27
CA PHE A 6 13.16 -4.96 8.75
C PHE A 6 13.46 -4.81 7.25
N ALA A 7 13.94 -5.85 6.57
CA ALA A 7 14.37 -5.76 5.17
C ALA A 7 13.22 -5.55 4.15
N HIS A 8 12.00 -6.00 4.45
CA HIS A 8 10.86 -5.86 3.53
C HIS A 8 10.23 -4.47 3.59
N GLY A 9 10.20 -3.86 4.78
CA GLY A 9 9.65 -2.52 5.00
C GLY A 9 10.55 -1.43 4.40
N GLU A 10 11.87 -1.56 4.55
CA GLU A 10 12.82 -0.57 4.04
C GLU A 10 12.73 -0.37 2.52
N ASN A 11 12.51 -1.43 1.73
CA ASN A 11 12.37 -1.29 0.27
C ASN A 11 11.06 -0.58 -0.08
N LEU A 12 9.95 -0.97 0.55
CA LEU A 12 8.65 -0.35 0.33
C LEU A 12 8.63 1.12 0.75
N ASP A 13 9.17 1.46 1.92
CA ASP A 13 9.21 2.83 2.42
C ASP A 13 10.05 3.74 1.50
N VAL A 14 11.20 3.25 1.04
CA VAL A 14 12.04 3.96 0.08
C VAL A 14 11.31 4.17 -1.24
N LEU A 15 10.68 3.13 -1.79
CA LEU A 15 9.93 3.21 -3.04
C LEU A 15 8.75 4.20 -2.93
N MET A 16 7.96 4.10 -1.86
CA MET A 16 6.74 4.90 -1.69
C MET A 16 7.05 6.37 -1.39
N SER A 17 8.13 6.66 -0.66
CA SER A 17 8.58 8.04 -0.39
C SER A 17 8.94 8.83 -1.66
N GLN A 18 9.22 8.14 -2.77
CA GLN A 18 9.63 8.74 -4.04
C GLN A 18 8.49 8.85 -5.06
N VAL A 19 7.29 8.32 -4.76
CA VAL A 19 6.17 8.30 -5.71
C VAL A 19 5.66 9.72 -6.02
N PHE A 20 5.64 10.59 -5.02
CA PHE A 20 5.15 11.96 -5.17
C PHE A 20 6.17 13.00 -4.71
N PRO A 21 6.24 14.15 -5.37
CA PRO A 21 6.85 15.33 -4.79
C PRO A 21 6.12 15.73 -3.50
N ALA A 22 6.85 16.25 -2.50
CA ALA A 22 6.29 16.65 -1.21
C ALA A 22 5.12 17.65 -1.29
N ALA A 23 5.05 18.45 -2.37
CA ALA A 23 3.96 19.40 -2.62
C ALA A 23 2.64 18.75 -3.08
N GLN A 24 2.64 17.47 -3.44
CA GLN A 24 1.44 16.75 -3.92
C GLN A 24 0.88 15.82 -2.86
N ALA A 25 1.71 14.87 -2.40
CA ALA A 25 1.34 13.91 -1.38
C ALA A 25 2.58 13.49 -0.60
N THR A 26 2.42 13.33 0.71
CA THR A 26 3.46 12.87 1.62
C THR A 26 3.19 11.42 1.99
N TYR A 27 4.17 10.55 1.77
CA TYR A 27 4.11 9.18 2.25
C TYR A 27 4.16 9.14 3.78
N ILE A 28 3.23 8.41 4.41
CA ILE A 28 3.14 8.28 5.86
C ILE A 28 3.72 6.96 6.35
N GLY A 29 3.48 5.89 5.60
CA GLY A 29 3.84 4.53 5.98
C GLY A 29 2.90 3.51 5.37
N TYR A 30 2.97 2.30 5.87
CA TYR A 30 2.06 1.22 5.50
C TYR A 30 1.50 0.52 6.73
N GLU A 31 0.33 -0.10 6.56
CA GLU A 31 -0.33 -0.93 7.56
C GLU A 31 -0.60 -2.32 7.00
N SER A 32 -0.33 -3.34 7.80
CA SER A 32 -0.66 -4.73 7.51
C SER A 32 -2.00 -5.06 8.17
N VAL A 33 -3.02 -5.39 7.38
CA VAL A 33 -4.35 -5.66 7.90
C VAL A 33 -4.71 -7.12 7.71
N GLU A 34 -5.03 -7.81 8.80
CA GLU A 34 -5.55 -9.16 8.76
C GLU A 34 -7.05 -9.18 8.48
N ARG A 35 -7.44 -10.02 7.52
CA ARG A 35 -8.81 -10.31 7.13
C ARG A 35 -9.45 -11.29 8.09
N GLN A 36 -10.29 -10.75 8.97
CA GLN A 36 -11.06 -11.55 9.94
C GLN A 36 -12.30 -12.20 9.31
N ASP A 37 -12.70 -11.76 8.12
CA ASP A 37 -13.84 -12.29 7.37
C ASP A 37 -13.54 -13.63 6.67
N ILE A 38 -12.26 -13.98 6.50
CA ILE A 38 -11.84 -15.28 5.98
C ILE A 38 -11.62 -16.27 7.14
N PRO A 39 -12.29 -17.45 7.13
CA PRO A 39 -12.01 -18.50 8.10
C PRO A 39 -10.53 -18.89 8.11
N ALA A 40 -9.95 -19.10 9.31
CA ALA A 40 -8.54 -19.47 9.44
C ALA A 40 -8.17 -20.80 8.74
N SER A 41 -9.15 -21.64 8.42
CA SER A 41 -8.99 -22.89 7.70
C SER A 41 -8.97 -22.74 6.17
N ALA A 42 -9.24 -21.54 5.64
CA ALA A 42 -9.21 -21.32 4.20
C ALA A 42 -7.75 -21.35 3.70
N ALA A 43 -7.53 -21.96 2.55
CA ALA A 43 -6.21 -22.06 1.91
C ALA A 43 -5.78 -20.77 1.18
N VAL A 44 -6.37 -19.63 1.55
CA VAL A 44 -6.07 -18.32 0.96
C VAL A 44 -5.35 -17.45 1.98
N ASP A 45 -4.47 -16.60 1.49
CA ASP A 45 -3.80 -15.61 2.31
C ASP A 45 -4.80 -14.62 2.91
N ARG A 46 -4.51 -14.14 4.12
CA ARG A 46 -5.48 -13.44 4.98
C ARG A 46 -5.04 -12.04 5.35
N LYS A 47 -4.15 -11.40 4.59
CA LYS A 47 -3.79 -10.01 4.88
C LYS A 47 -3.58 -9.21 3.63
N TYR A 48 -3.97 -7.95 3.71
CA TYR A 48 -3.71 -6.95 2.69
C TYR A 48 -2.88 -5.82 3.28
N LEU A 49 -2.20 -5.11 2.40
CA LEU A 49 -1.32 -4.01 2.77
C LEU A 49 -2.00 -2.69 2.41
N ILE A 50 -2.08 -1.74 3.33
CA ILE A 50 -2.53 -0.38 3.04
C ILE A 50 -1.31 0.53 3.00
N VAL A 51 -1.09 1.23 1.89
CA VAL A 51 -0.07 2.27 1.75
C VAL A 51 -0.73 3.63 1.95
N ASP A 52 -0.28 4.40 2.94
CA ASP A 52 -0.92 5.66 3.35
C ASP A 52 -0.11 6.87 2.86
N PHE A 53 -0.81 7.76 2.18
CA PHE A 53 -0.36 9.10 1.81
C PHE A 53 -1.27 10.17 2.42
N ARG A 54 -0.68 11.36 2.68
CA ARG A 54 -1.44 12.58 3.00
C ARG A 54 -1.29 13.59 1.89
N LEU A 55 -2.43 14.00 1.36
CA LEU A 55 -2.49 15.06 0.36
C LEU A 55 -2.11 16.41 0.99
N ALA A 56 -1.42 17.25 0.22
CA ALA A 56 -1.06 18.60 0.65
C ALA A 56 -2.27 19.53 0.78
N SER A 57 -3.35 19.26 0.03
CA SER A 57 -4.64 19.93 0.15
C SER A 57 -5.75 18.92 0.43
N ASN A 58 -6.73 19.31 1.26
CA ASN A 58 -7.91 18.47 1.57
C ASN A 58 -8.93 18.39 0.41
N GLN A 59 -8.58 18.91 -0.76
CA GLN A 59 -9.44 18.93 -1.94
C GLN A 59 -8.62 18.48 -3.13
N MET A 60 -8.73 17.20 -3.46
CA MET A 60 -8.35 16.68 -4.76
C MET A 60 -9.62 16.42 -5.56
N GLU A 61 -9.63 16.86 -6.81
CA GLU A 61 -10.67 16.48 -7.76
C GLU A 61 -10.62 14.96 -8.02
N SER A 62 -11.77 14.36 -8.31
CA SER A 62 -11.89 12.91 -8.49
C SER A 62 -10.95 12.36 -9.57
N GLU A 63 -10.71 13.11 -10.64
CA GLU A 63 -9.79 12.71 -11.71
C GLU A 63 -8.34 12.67 -11.23
N GLN A 64 -7.93 13.66 -10.44
CA GLN A 64 -6.59 13.70 -9.85
C GLN A 64 -6.39 12.60 -8.81
N LEU A 65 -7.45 12.22 -8.08
CA LEU A 65 -7.43 11.07 -7.17
C LEU A 65 -7.22 9.76 -7.92
N GLN A 66 -7.99 9.51 -8.96
CA GLN A 66 -7.84 8.30 -9.76
C GLN A 66 -6.44 8.22 -10.41
N ALA A 67 -5.92 9.34 -10.92
CA ALA A 67 -4.56 9.39 -11.45
C ALA A 67 -3.49 9.11 -10.37
N SER A 68 -3.71 9.61 -9.15
CA SER A 68 -2.80 9.39 -8.02
C SER A 68 -2.82 7.94 -7.54
N VAL A 69 -4.01 7.34 -7.39
CA VAL A 69 -4.19 5.91 -7.10
C VAL A 69 -3.48 5.08 -8.17
N HIS A 70 -3.79 5.33 -9.44
CA HIS A 70 -3.18 4.61 -10.56
C HIS A 70 -1.66 4.73 -10.56
N LYS A 71 -1.11 5.91 -10.26
CA LYS A 71 0.34 6.11 -10.16
C LYS A 71 0.96 5.24 -9.07
N VAL A 72 0.41 5.24 -7.86
CA VAL A 72 0.93 4.41 -6.74
C VAL A 72 0.84 2.93 -7.11
N CYS A 73 -0.33 2.48 -7.55
CA CYS A 73 -0.56 1.09 -7.93
C CYS A 73 0.38 0.65 -9.04
N MET A 74 0.56 1.46 -10.09
CA MET A 74 1.49 1.12 -11.16
C MET A 74 2.96 1.14 -10.72
N THR A 75 3.35 1.99 -9.77
CA THR A 75 4.70 1.95 -9.20
C THR A 75 4.93 0.64 -8.45
N LEU A 76 3.98 0.23 -7.61
CA LEU A 76 4.05 -1.04 -6.87
C LEU A 76 4.07 -2.25 -7.81
N LEU A 77 3.11 -2.33 -8.74
CA LEU A 77 2.94 -3.48 -9.62
C LEU A 77 4.06 -3.63 -10.65
N LYS A 78 4.80 -2.56 -10.97
CA LYS A 78 5.98 -2.63 -11.83
C LYS A 78 7.19 -3.25 -11.12
N ASP A 79 7.26 -3.14 -9.81
CA ASP A 79 8.31 -3.78 -9.01
C ASP A 79 7.93 -5.25 -8.75
N ARG A 80 8.28 -6.12 -9.71
CA ARG A 80 7.99 -7.55 -9.64
C ARG A 80 8.63 -8.25 -8.45
N GLU A 81 9.79 -7.76 -8.00
CA GLU A 81 10.48 -8.35 -6.86
C GLU A 81 9.71 -8.05 -5.58
N LEU A 82 9.32 -6.79 -5.38
CA LEU A 82 8.48 -6.37 -4.26
C LEU A 82 7.16 -7.13 -4.23
N ILE A 83 6.44 -7.21 -5.36
CA ILE A 83 5.16 -7.95 -5.41
C ILE A 83 5.35 -9.42 -5.06
N ARG A 84 6.40 -10.07 -5.59
CA ARG A 84 6.70 -11.47 -5.23
C ARG A 84 6.99 -11.61 -3.74
N GLN A 85 7.77 -10.70 -3.16
CA GLN A 85 8.08 -10.71 -1.72
C GLN A 85 6.83 -10.50 -0.86
N LEU A 86 5.91 -9.62 -1.28
CA LEU A 86 4.64 -9.39 -0.60
C LEU A 86 3.77 -10.66 -0.65
N SER A 87 3.63 -11.28 -1.82
CA SER A 87 2.89 -12.54 -1.97
C SER A 87 3.52 -13.68 -1.18
N ASP A 88 4.85 -13.85 -1.21
CA ASP A 88 5.57 -14.85 -0.42
C ASP A 88 5.42 -14.61 1.10
N SER A 89 5.16 -13.36 1.49
CA SER A 89 4.87 -12.96 2.87
C SER A 89 3.38 -13.14 3.25
N GLY A 90 2.53 -13.58 2.33
CA GLY A 90 1.10 -13.81 2.52
C GLY A 90 0.23 -12.57 2.34
N TYR A 91 0.69 -11.55 1.59
CA TYR A 91 -0.17 -10.44 1.15
C TYR A 91 -0.82 -10.77 -0.19
N ASP A 92 -2.14 -10.82 -0.22
CA ASP A 92 -2.93 -11.10 -1.43
C ASP A 92 -3.35 -9.83 -2.18
N MET A 93 -3.35 -8.69 -1.50
CA MET A 93 -3.80 -7.41 -2.03
C MET A 93 -2.99 -6.24 -1.45
N VAL A 94 -2.85 -5.19 -2.25
CA VAL A 94 -2.35 -3.89 -1.82
C VAL A 94 -3.38 -2.81 -2.13
N SER A 95 -3.68 -1.97 -1.16
CA SER A 95 -4.59 -0.84 -1.25
C SER A 95 -3.86 0.46 -0.93
N VAL A 96 -4.36 1.58 -1.44
CA VAL A 96 -3.77 2.90 -1.24
C VAL A 96 -4.80 3.80 -0.56
N ALA A 97 -4.36 4.55 0.44
CA ALA A 97 -5.17 5.55 1.13
C ALA A 97 -4.54 6.94 0.97
N PHE A 98 -5.36 7.94 0.68
CA PHE A 98 -4.96 9.36 0.63
C PHE A 98 -5.57 10.20 1.76
N ASP A 99 -6.48 9.60 2.51
CA ASP A 99 -7.15 10.15 3.68
C ASP A 99 -7.42 9.02 4.69
N ARG A 100 -8.12 9.33 5.80
CA ARG A 100 -8.45 8.36 6.85
C ARG A 100 -9.76 7.58 6.63
N ARG A 101 -10.46 7.84 5.54
CA ARG A 101 -11.84 7.38 5.29
C ARG A 101 -11.94 6.43 4.11
N SER A 102 -11.01 6.52 3.16
CA SER A 102 -11.10 5.87 1.86
C SER A 102 -9.82 5.10 1.57
N GLN A 103 -9.99 3.87 1.07
CA GLN A 103 -8.91 3.04 0.53
C GLN A 103 -9.30 2.61 -0.89
N PHE A 104 -8.30 2.44 -1.75
CA PHE A 104 -8.46 2.08 -3.15
C PHE A 104 -7.57 0.89 -3.48
N ASP A 105 -8.16 -0.19 -3.94
CA ASP A 105 -7.44 -1.44 -4.24
C ASP A 105 -6.68 -1.33 -5.56
N CYS A 106 -5.47 -1.88 -5.59
CA CYS A 106 -4.61 -1.86 -6.78
C CYS A 106 -4.83 -3.04 -7.75
N LEU A 107 -5.73 -3.99 -7.42
CA LEU A 107 -6.01 -5.21 -8.18
C LEU A 107 -7.50 -5.31 -8.56
#